data_AF-A0A7J4EAV2-F1
#
_entry.id   AF-A0A7J4EAV2-F1
#
_cell.length_a   1.000
_cell.length_b   1.000
_cell.length_c   1.000
_cell.angle_alpha   90.00
_cell.angle_beta   90.00
_cell.angle_gamma   90.00
#
_symmetry.space_group_name_H-M   'P 1'
#
loop_
_entity.id
_entity.type
_entity.pdbx_description
1 polymer ?
#
loop_
_entity_poly.entity_id
_entity_poly.type
_entity_poly.pdbx_seq_one_letter_code
_entity_poly.pdbx_strand_id
1 'polypeptide(L)'
;MQVLFEASEEGKEKGLGLIPGKVVRLPADVRVPHMGWNNLHLQRHSELLNGITDADYFYFVHSYYCVPRDDDSTVASVEYGVQLAAVVSKDNVYGVQFHPEKSSKKGLQVLSNFVSICK
;
A
#
# COMPACT_ATOMS: atom_id res chain seq x y z
N MET A 1 -5.18 0.99 4.94
CA MET A 1 -5.26 -0.03 3.87
C MET A 1 -5.63 -1.42 4.38
N GLN A 2 -4.98 -1.96 5.41
CA GLN A 2 -5.15 -3.36 5.84
C GLN A 2 -6.60 -3.82 6.09
N VAL A 3 -7.46 -2.95 6.64
CA VAL A 3 -8.88 -3.26 6.88
C VAL A 3 -9.68 -3.63 5.62
N LEU A 4 -9.19 -3.27 4.42
CA LEU A 4 -9.82 -3.59 3.15
C LEU A 4 -9.76 -5.08 2.80
N PHE A 5 -8.88 -5.85 3.44
CA PHE A 5 -8.64 -7.26 3.18
C PHE A 5 -9.55 -8.16 4.03
N GLU A 6 -9.50 -9.48 3.81
CA GLU A 6 -10.41 -10.43 4.46
C GLU A 6 -10.02 -10.74 5.91
N ALA A 7 -8.71 -10.80 6.21
CA ALA A 7 -8.18 -11.16 7.52
C ALA A 7 -6.75 -10.65 7.72
N SER A 8 -6.30 -10.60 8.98
CA SER A 8 -4.94 -10.24 9.37
C SER A 8 -4.36 -11.21 10.39
N GLU A 9 -3.11 -11.63 10.22
CA GLU A 9 -2.36 -12.40 11.23
C GLU A 9 -2.16 -11.63 12.54
N GLU A 10 -2.33 -10.30 12.54
CA GLU A 10 -2.26 -9.48 13.75
C GLU A 10 -3.47 -9.70 14.68
N GLY A 11 -4.58 -10.23 14.17
CA GLY A 11 -5.83 -10.38 14.90
C GLY A 11 -6.64 -11.61 14.48
N LYS A 12 -7.89 -11.68 14.96
CA LYS A 12 -8.83 -12.77 14.64
C LYS A 12 -10.11 -12.30 13.94
N GLU A 13 -10.34 -10.98 13.95
CA GLU A 13 -11.54 -10.38 13.36
C GLU A 13 -11.44 -10.34 11.84
N LYS A 14 -12.60 -10.41 11.18
CA LYS A 14 -12.71 -10.27 9.74
C LYS A 14 -12.52 -8.80 9.34
N GLY A 15 -11.84 -8.58 8.22
CA GLY A 15 -11.83 -7.26 7.57
C GLY A 15 -13.02 -7.10 6.62
N LEU A 16 -12.99 -6.04 5.82
CA LEU A 16 -14.10 -5.70 4.91
C LEU A 16 -14.19 -6.60 3.68
N GLY A 17 -13.09 -7.27 3.30
CA GLY A 17 -13.05 -8.16 2.13
C GLY A 17 -13.30 -7.47 0.80
N LEU A 18 -13.07 -6.16 0.70
CA LEU A 18 -13.21 -5.37 -0.54
C LEU A 18 -12.06 -5.67 -1.52
N ILE A 19 -10.88 -5.99 -1.00
CA ILE A 19 -9.75 -6.52 -1.76
C ILE A 19 -9.53 -7.97 -1.32
N PRO A 20 -9.72 -8.97 -2.19
CA PRO A 20 -9.44 -10.36 -1.85
C PRO A 20 -7.97 -10.56 -1.47
N GLY A 21 -7.72 -11.26 -0.37
CA GLY A 21 -6.36 -11.45 0.14
C GLY A 21 -6.28 -11.31 1.66
N LYS A 22 -5.04 -11.37 2.16
CA LYS A 22 -4.75 -11.42 3.59
C LYS A 22 -3.65 -10.45 3.98
N VAL A 23 -3.61 -10.09 5.24
CA VAL A 23 -2.52 -9.30 5.84
C VAL A 23 -1.65 -10.24 6.66
N VAL A 24 -0.35 -10.30 6.35
CA VAL A 24 0.61 -11.24 6.95
C VAL A 24 1.79 -10.52 7.56
N ARG A 25 2.48 -11.15 8.50
CA ARG A 25 3.64 -10.55 9.17
C ARG A 25 4.83 -10.44 8.22
N LEU A 26 5.62 -9.37 8.36
CA LEU A 26 6.91 -9.25 7.67
C LEU A 26 7.84 -10.42 8.03
N PRO A 27 8.72 -10.86 7.10
CA PRO A 27 9.74 -11.87 7.37
C PRO A 27 10.61 -11.55 8.58
N ALA A 28 11.15 -12.59 9.24
CA ALA A 28 11.93 -12.45 10.46
C ALA A 28 13.39 -12.00 10.23
N ASP A 29 13.86 -12.04 8.98
CA ASP A 29 15.23 -11.69 8.56
C ASP A 29 15.39 -10.19 8.21
N VAL A 30 14.31 -9.41 8.27
CA VAL A 30 14.35 -7.94 8.20
C VAL A 30 14.10 -7.29 9.55
N ARG A 31 14.50 -6.02 9.69
CA ARG A 31 14.15 -5.24 10.88
C ARG A 31 12.64 -4.99 10.89
N VAL A 32 11.97 -5.34 11.99
CA VAL A 32 10.53 -5.11 12.14
C VAL A 32 10.28 -4.05 13.22
N PRO A 33 9.45 -3.01 12.97
CA PRO A 33 8.68 -2.77 11.74
C PRO A 33 9.51 -2.24 10.55
N HIS A 34 8.99 -2.39 9.33
CA HIS A 34 9.40 -1.57 8.19
C HIS A 34 9.09 -0.11 8.54
N MET A 35 10.11 0.65 8.89
CA MET A 35 10.00 2.02 9.37
C MET A 35 11.00 2.93 8.68
N GLY A 36 10.51 3.91 7.94
CA GLY A 36 11.34 4.88 7.23
C GLY A 36 10.81 5.22 5.85
N TRP A 37 11.66 5.86 5.06
CA TRP A 37 11.38 6.22 3.69
C TRP A 37 11.77 5.09 2.74
N ASN A 38 10.87 4.69 1.86
CA ASN A 38 11.10 3.69 0.83
C ASN A 38 10.42 4.12 -0.48
N ASN A 39 10.89 3.63 -1.61
CA ASN A 39 10.39 4.01 -2.93
C ASN A 39 9.46 2.94 -3.52
N LEU A 40 8.59 3.37 -4.43
CA LEU A 40 7.62 2.48 -5.06
C LEU A 40 8.20 1.86 -6.34
N HIS A 41 7.74 0.66 -6.67
CA HIS A 41 7.85 0.07 -7.99
C HIS A 41 6.46 0.07 -8.63
N LEU A 42 6.28 0.88 -9.67
CA LEU A 42 4.98 1.02 -10.33
C LEU A 42 4.70 -0.21 -11.22
N GLN A 43 3.63 -0.94 -10.89
CA GLN A 43 3.25 -2.17 -11.60
C GLN A 43 2.26 -1.90 -12.73
N ARG A 44 1.34 -0.95 -12.52
CA ARG A 44 0.39 -0.52 -13.55
C ARG A 44 -0.02 0.94 -13.38
N HIS A 45 -0.58 1.51 -14.45
CA HIS A 45 -1.10 2.86 -14.41
C HIS A 45 -2.26 3.00 -13.40
N SER A 46 -2.28 4.12 -12.67
CA SER A 46 -3.36 4.50 -11.76
C SER A 46 -3.38 6.01 -11.58
N GLU A 47 -4.56 6.60 -11.69
CA GLU A 47 -4.75 8.04 -11.51
C GLU A 47 -4.32 8.50 -10.11
N LEU A 48 -4.42 7.61 -9.11
CA LEU A 48 -3.98 7.88 -7.73
C LEU A 48 -2.49 8.24 -7.67
N LEU A 49 -1.69 7.67 -8.57
CA LEU A 49 -0.23 7.85 -8.64
C LEU A 49 0.20 8.78 -9.79
N ASN A 50 -0.71 9.57 -10.36
CA ASN A 50 -0.36 10.56 -11.37
C ASN A 50 0.76 11.50 -10.89
N GLY A 51 1.87 11.52 -11.66
CA GLY A 51 3.07 12.31 -11.37
C GLY A 51 3.94 11.79 -10.21
N ILE A 52 3.73 10.54 -9.79
CA ILE A 52 4.63 9.78 -8.92
C ILE A 52 5.53 8.89 -9.78
N THR A 53 6.78 8.73 -9.36
CA THR A 53 7.80 7.91 -10.05
C THR A 53 8.54 7.01 -9.06
N ASP A 54 9.27 6.00 -9.56
CA ASP A 54 10.10 5.10 -8.74
C ASP A 54 11.25 5.81 -8.01
N ALA A 55 11.55 7.07 -8.35
CA ALA A 55 12.52 7.90 -7.64
C ALA A 55 11.92 8.62 -6.41
N ASP A 56 10.59 8.61 -6.27
CA ASP A 56 9.89 9.25 -5.17
C ASP A 56 9.81 8.32 -3.94
N TYR A 57 9.96 8.92 -2.76
CA TYR A 57 9.96 8.19 -1.48
C TYR A 57 8.70 8.50 -0.67
N PHE A 58 8.24 7.48 0.06
CA PHE A 58 7.09 7.55 0.95
C PHE A 58 7.44 6.97 2.32
N TYR A 59 6.76 7.47 3.36
CA TYR A 59 7.01 7.08 4.73
C TYR A 59 6.16 5.87 5.14
N PHE A 60 6.82 4.77 5.47
CA PHE A 60 6.22 3.53 5.95
C PHE A 60 6.47 3.34 7.45
N VAL A 61 5.49 2.73 8.13
CA VAL A 61 5.62 2.25 9.52
C VAL A 61 4.64 1.09 9.75
N HIS A 62 5.10 -0.15 9.55
CA HIS A 62 4.24 -1.33 9.72
C HIS A 62 5.02 -2.63 9.99
N SER A 63 4.42 -3.55 10.74
CA SER A 63 4.96 -4.90 11.00
C SER A 63 4.30 -5.99 10.15
N TYR A 64 3.17 -5.67 9.54
CA TYR A 64 2.38 -6.56 8.69
C TYR A 64 2.15 -5.90 7.33
N TYR A 65 1.97 -6.68 6.29
CA TYR A 65 1.76 -6.19 4.92
C TYR A 65 0.64 -6.96 4.24
N CYS A 66 0.03 -6.35 3.22
CA CYS A 66 -1.07 -6.94 2.50
C CYS A 66 -0.56 -7.80 1.34
N VAL A 67 -1.18 -8.97 1.18
CA VAL A 67 -0.97 -9.91 0.09
C VAL A 67 -2.31 -10.07 -0.64
N PRO A 68 -2.55 -9.26 -1.70
CA PRO A 68 -3.69 -9.46 -2.58
C PRO A 68 -3.66 -10.86 -3.20
N ARG A 69 -4.83 -11.47 -3.36
CA ARG A 69 -4.98 -12.74 -4.08
C ARG A 69 -4.94 -12.55 -5.59
N ASP A 70 -5.50 -11.43 -6.05
CA ASP A 70 -5.58 -11.08 -7.46
C ASP A 70 -4.43 -10.10 -7.79
N ASP A 71 -3.52 -10.48 -8.69
CA ASP A 71 -2.34 -9.67 -9.05
C ASP A 71 -2.73 -8.27 -9.55
N ASP A 72 -3.86 -8.16 -10.27
CA ASP A 72 -4.39 -6.90 -10.79
C ASP A 72 -4.77 -5.89 -9.69
N SER A 73 -4.94 -6.33 -8.44
CA SER A 73 -5.23 -5.41 -7.34
C SER A 73 -4.01 -4.57 -6.95
N THR A 74 -2.79 -5.01 -7.26
CA THR A 74 -1.57 -4.28 -6.91
C THR A 74 -1.28 -3.20 -7.94
N VAL A 75 -1.25 -1.94 -7.51
CA VAL A 75 -0.91 -0.80 -8.37
C VAL A 75 0.59 -0.50 -8.31
N ALA A 76 1.15 -0.56 -7.10
CA ALA A 76 2.57 -0.38 -6.87
C ALA A 76 3.03 -1.26 -5.70
N SER A 77 4.24 -1.79 -5.83
CA SER A 77 4.90 -2.58 -4.80
C SER A 77 6.06 -1.82 -4.17
N VAL A 78 6.64 -2.37 -3.11
CA VAL A 78 7.91 -1.93 -2.53
C VAL A 78 8.69 -3.16 -2.06
N GLU A 79 10.01 -3.09 -2.13
CA GLU A 79 10.89 -4.16 -1.66
C GLU A 79 11.31 -3.90 -0.20
N TYR A 80 11.07 -4.88 0.68
CA TYR A 80 11.54 -4.86 2.06
C TYR A 80 11.73 -6.28 2.61
N GLY A 81 12.81 -6.96 2.18
CA GLY A 81 13.06 -8.39 2.41
C GLY A 81 12.11 -9.32 1.64
N VAL A 82 10.96 -8.78 1.25
CA VAL A 82 9.96 -9.37 0.37
C VAL A 82 9.34 -8.23 -0.45
N GLN A 83 8.85 -8.56 -1.64
CA GLN A 83 8.01 -7.66 -2.42
C GLN A 83 6.62 -7.58 -1.78
N LEU A 84 6.21 -6.39 -1.34
CA LEU A 84 4.89 -6.18 -0.72
C LEU A 84 4.06 -5.15 -1.48
N ALA A 85 2.73 -5.29 -1.43
CA ALA A 85 1.81 -4.32 -2.02
C ALA A 85 1.86 -3.00 -1.24
N ALA A 86 2.36 -1.94 -1.88
CA ALA A 86 2.43 -0.60 -1.31
C ALA A 86 1.18 0.22 -1.61
N VAL A 87 0.59 -0.02 -2.79
CA VAL A 87 -0.64 0.61 -3.27
C VAL A 87 -1.52 -0.45 -3.90
N VAL A 88 -2.78 -0.48 -3.50
CA VAL A 88 -3.79 -1.37 -4.08
C VAL A 88 -4.97 -0.58 -4.62
N SER A 89 -5.58 -1.07 -5.68
CA SER A 89 -6.89 -0.59 -6.12
C SER A 89 -7.72 -1.68 -6.79
N LYS A 90 -9.02 -1.62 -6.58
CA LYS A 90 -10.03 -2.44 -7.26
C LYS A 90 -11.31 -1.63 -7.36
N ASP A 91 -11.81 -1.46 -8.59
CA ASP A 91 -12.96 -0.59 -8.87
C ASP A 91 -12.75 0.81 -8.26
N ASN A 92 -13.64 1.23 -7.35
CA ASN A 92 -13.58 2.52 -6.64
C ASN A 92 -12.88 2.44 -5.27
N VAL A 93 -12.24 1.31 -4.94
CA VAL A 93 -11.53 1.10 -3.67
C VAL A 93 -10.04 1.33 -3.86
N TYR A 94 -9.46 2.15 -2.99
CA TYR A 94 -8.04 2.51 -3.01
C TYR A 94 -7.42 2.33 -1.62
N GLY A 95 -6.17 1.88 -1.58
CA GLY A 95 -5.43 1.75 -0.34
C GLY A 95 -3.94 1.97 -0.55
N VAL A 96 -3.31 2.63 0.43
CA VAL A 96 -1.86 2.82 0.50
C VAL A 96 -1.33 2.28 1.84
N GLN A 97 -0.18 1.60 1.81
CA GLN A 97 0.49 1.06 3.00
C GLN A 97 1.35 2.11 3.70
N PHE A 98 1.91 3.06 2.93
CA PHE A 98 2.58 4.23 3.46
C PHE A 98 1.59 5.27 3.98
N HIS A 99 2.10 6.26 4.69
CA HIS A 99 1.33 7.39 5.23
C HIS A 99 1.48 8.61 4.30
N PRO A 100 0.54 8.85 3.36
CA PRO A 100 0.65 9.98 2.44
C PRO A 100 0.71 11.33 3.19
N GLU A 101 0.03 11.46 4.33
CA GLU A 101 0.08 12.64 5.18
C GLU A 101 1.44 12.88 5.85
N LYS A 102 2.29 11.84 5.94
CA LYS A 102 3.66 11.91 6.46
C LYS A 102 4.73 11.88 5.37
N SER A 103 4.33 11.82 4.10
CA SER A 103 5.22 11.61 2.95
C SER A 103 5.52 12.92 2.18
N SER A 104 5.50 14.06 2.87
CA SER A 104 5.84 15.37 2.31
C SER A 104 5.02 15.73 1.05
N LYS A 105 5.61 16.49 0.12
CA LYS A 105 4.95 16.97 -1.12
C LYS A 105 4.41 15.82 -1.98
N LYS A 106 5.11 14.69 -2.05
CA LYS A 106 4.69 13.54 -2.85
C LYS A 106 3.51 12.80 -2.24
N GLY A 107 3.47 12.69 -0.91
CA GLY A 107 2.28 12.24 -0.21
C GLY A 107 1.06 13.14 -0.39
N LEU A 108 1.24 14.46 -0.33
CA LEU A 108 0.17 15.43 -0.61
C LEU A 108 -0.35 15.32 -2.05
N GLN A 109 0.52 15.05 -3.02
CA GLN A 109 0.14 14.82 -4.41
C GLN A 109 -0.77 13.59 -4.55
N VAL A 110 -0.45 12.47 -3.87
CA VAL A 110 -1.34 11.29 -3.85
C VAL A 110 -2.72 11.63 -3.28
N LEU A 111 -2.79 12.41 -2.21
CA LEU A 111 -4.07 12.87 -1.64
C LEU A 111 -4.85 13.79 -2.61
N SER A 112 -4.16 14.70 -3.30
CA SER A 112 -4.75 15.57 -4.32
C SER A 112 -5.30 14.77 -5.51
N ASN A 113 -4.57 13.73 -5.93
CA ASN A 113 -5.02 12.80 -6.97
C ASN A 113 -6.30 12.07 -6.53
N PHE A 114 -6.32 11.54 -5.31
CA PHE A 114 -7.52 10.89 -4.75
C PHE A 114 -8.74 11.82 -4.73
N VAL A 115 -8.56 13.07 -4.27
CA VAL A 115 -9.65 14.07 -4.29
C VAL A 115 -10.13 14.35 -5.71
N SER A 116 -9.24 14.31 -6.71
CA SER A 116 -9.61 14.54 -8.12
C SER A 116 -10.39 13.37 -8.73
N ILE A 117 -10.10 12.14 -8.32
CA ILE A 117 -10.85 10.93 -8.72
C ILE A 117 -12.28 10.95 -8.17
N CYS A 118 -12.48 11.50 -6.96
CA CYS A 118 -13.76 11.53 -6.28
C CYS A 118 -14.70 12.67 -6.72
N LYS A 119 -14.30 13.50 -7.69
CA LYS A 119 -15.11 14.59 -8.23
C LYS A 119 -16.00 14.08 -9.37
#